data_AF-A0A090RUG3-F1
#
_entry.id   AF-A0A090RUG3-F1
#
_cell.length_a   1.000
_cell.length_b   1.000
_cell.length_c   1.000
_cell.angle_alpha   90.00
_cell.angle_beta   90.00
_cell.angle_gamma   90.00
#
_symmetry.space_group_name_H-M   'P 1'
#
loop_
_entity.id
_entity.type
_entity.pdbx_description
1 polymer ?
#
loop_
_entity_poly.entity_id
_entity_poly.type
_entity_poly.pdbx_seq_one_letter_code
_entity_poly.pdbx_strand_id
1 'polypeptide(L)'
;MKKLLILLDSMVYFDRQVLKGIKARSDESDLKLSLYLECASNLDYILSESWDYVIADYNKPAVKHLVDTLGAKRVVYANHLPVDLPDALSSVILDNEGLARLAIRTFAKSGLMHVGYFANQQDLVTPWSQERHKAFQRAAPKHSLNYCDNVHDAIKSRMFPLGVYCSSDRSARRIAEVCELESINVPEQVAIIGTDYDDTERLLSPMPLSSVELDPFELGRSCMETLEQVIRYKRSVSKLFSSNTVIHAKTTASEGDEDKVVVKAELYMRNHFHSNIKIKQVTDFCRISRKTLDTRFLIVHGVTAHQYLTNLRVERAKHLLETTNDRMESIAKQCGYPSQSYLSQVFIKQLGLSPAKYRQHNAKHAVVVL
;
A
#
# COMPACT_ATOMS: atom_id res chain seq x y z
N MET A 1 3.49 -22.85 -23.33
CA MET A 1 3.86 -21.83 -22.31
C MET A 1 4.02 -22.56 -20.99
N LYS A 2 4.92 -22.11 -20.11
CA LYS A 2 5.13 -22.72 -18.80
C LYS A 2 4.01 -22.28 -17.85
N LYS A 3 3.49 -23.17 -17.00
CA LYS A 3 2.40 -22.87 -16.07
C LYS A 3 2.95 -22.33 -14.74
N LEU A 4 2.53 -21.11 -14.38
CA LEU A 4 2.81 -20.49 -13.08
C LEU A 4 1.54 -20.48 -12.24
N LEU A 5 1.54 -21.24 -11.16
CA LEU A 5 0.51 -21.21 -10.12
C LEU A 5 0.79 -20.06 -9.14
N ILE A 6 -0.24 -19.28 -8.85
CA ILE A 6 -0.21 -18.17 -7.90
C ILE A 6 -1.20 -18.52 -6.79
N LEU A 7 -0.69 -18.89 -5.61
CA LEU A 7 -1.48 -19.28 -4.44
C LEU A 7 -1.70 -18.09 -3.52
N LEU A 8 -2.72 -17.28 -3.83
CA LEU A 8 -3.08 -16.05 -3.10
C LEU A 8 -4.59 -15.99 -2.89
N ASP A 9 -5.03 -15.24 -1.87
CA ASP A 9 -6.45 -15.01 -1.63
C ASP A 9 -6.90 -13.68 -2.25
N SER A 10 -7.64 -13.75 -3.35
CA SER A 10 -8.13 -12.56 -4.05
C SER A 10 -9.11 -11.71 -3.23
N MET A 11 -9.64 -12.24 -2.12
CA MET A 11 -10.49 -11.48 -1.19
C MET A 11 -9.67 -10.53 -0.31
N VAL A 12 -8.37 -10.79 -0.11
CA VAL A 12 -7.47 -9.97 0.68
C VAL A 12 -6.86 -8.85 -0.17
N TYR A 13 -6.95 -7.60 0.30
CA TYR A 13 -6.42 -6.44 -0.44
C TYR A 13 -4.92 -6.53 -0.69
N PHE A 14 -4.15 -6.90 0.34
CA PHE A 14 -2.70 -7.09 0.26
C PHE A 14 -2.33 -8.09 -0.86
N ASP A 15 -2.94 -9.27 -0.86
CA ASP A 15 -2.73 -10.32 -1.86
C ASP A 15 -3.08 -9.85 -3.29
N ARG A 16 -4.14 -9.03 -3.45
CA ARG A 16 -4.45 -8.43 -4.76
C ARG A 16 -3.36 -7.49 -5.25
N GLN A 17 -2.71 -6.72 -4.37
CA GLN A 17 -1.60 -5.85 -4.76
C GLN A 17 -0.34 -6.65 -5.10
N VAL A 18 -0.05 -7.71 -4.34
CA VAL A 18 1.02 -8.67 -4.67
C VAL A 18 0.78 -9.30 -6.05
N LEU A 19 -0.45 -9.74 -6.35
CA LEU A 19 -0.81 -10.28 -7.65
C LEU A 19 -0.56 -9.28 -8.80
N LYS A 20 -0.90 -8.01 -8.61
CA LYS A 20 -0.63 -6.95 -9.60
C LYS A 20 0.87 -6.80 -9.84
N GLY A 21 1.68 -6.85 -8.79
CA GLY A 21 3.15 -6.81 -8.88
C GLY A 21 3.72 -7.98 -9.66
N ILE A 22 3.26 -9.21 -9.35
CA ILE A 22 3.65 -10.43 -10.07
C ILE A 22 3.31 -10.29 -11.56
N LYS A 23 2.09 -9.86 -11.87
CA LYS A 23 1.63 -9.68 -13.26
C LYS A 23 2.46 -8.63 -13.99
N ALA A 24 2.70 -7.47 -13.38
CA ALA A 24 3.49 -6.40 -13.97
C ALA A 24 4.91 -6.86 -14.30
N ARG A 25 5.59 -7.52 -13.35
CA ARG A 25 6.94 -8.05 -13.60
C ARG A 25 6.94 -9.19 -14.63
N SER A 26 5.90 -10.03 -14.64
CA SER A 26 5.76 -11.08 -15.64
C SER A 26 5.57 -10.52 -17.06
N ASP A 27 4.90 -9.38 -17.22
CA ASP A 27 4.70 -8.74 -18.53
C ASP A 27 5.99 -8.08 -19.05
N GLU A 28 6.87 -7.65 -18.14
CA GLU A 28 8.21 -7.13 -18.44
C GLU A 28 9.22 -8.25 -18.75
N SER A 29 8.86 -9.51 -18.48
CA SER A 29 9.75 -10.67 -18.58
C SER A 29 9.70 -11.32 -19.96
N ASP A 30 10.84 -11.83 -20.42
CA ASP A 30 10.91 -12.68 -21.61
C ASP A 30 10.37 -14.11 -21.37
N LEU A 31 10.01 -14.44 -20.12
CA LEU A 31 9.46 -15.74 -19.76
C LEU A 31 8.04 -15.91 -20.31
N LYS A 32 7.85 -16.92 -21.17
CA LYS A 32 6.53 -17.29 -21.71
C LYS A 32 5.70 -18.07 -20.68
N LEU A 33 5.05 -17.36 -19.77
CA LEU A 33 4.25 -17.91 -18.67
C LEU A 33 2.74 -17.79 -18.89
N SER A 34 2.01 -18.83 -18.49
CA SER A 34 0.56 -18.81 -18.30
C SER A 34 0.29 -18.76 -16.80
N LEU A 35 -0.39 -17.71 -16.33
CA LEU A 35 -0.62 -17.45 -14.91
C LEU A 35 -1.98 -18.00 -14.48
N TYR A 36 -2.01 -18.71 -13.36
CA TYR A 36 -3.20 -19.30 -12.77
C TYR A 36 -3.29 -18.87 -11.31
N LEU A 37 -4.34 -18.13 -10.94
CA LEU A 37 -4.60 -17.72 -9.57
C LEU A 37 -5.53 -18.73 -8.92
N GLU A 38 -5.12 -19.31 -7.80
CA GLU A 38 -5.93 -20.28 -7.07
C GLU A 38 -5.88 -20.05 -5.56
N CYS A 39 -6.97 -20.43 -4.89
CA CYS A 39 -7.01 -20.51 -3.43
C CYS A 39 -6.58 -21.91 -2.97
N ALA A 40 -5.87 -22.01 -1.84
CA ALA A 40 -5.44 -23.30 -1.29
C ALA A 40 -6.60 -24.27 -0.97
N SER A 41 -7.84 -23.78 -0.89
CA SER A 41 -9.04 -24.62 -0.75
C SER A 41 -9.36 -25.44 -2.02
N ASN A 42 -8.85 -25.05 -3.20
CA ASN A 42 -9.08 -25.76 -4.47
C ASN A 42 -8.07 -26.92 -4.66
N LEU A 43 -7.94 -27.75 -3.63
CA LEU A 43 -6.86 -28.74 -3.52
C LEU A 43 -6.89 -29.76 -4.67
N ASP A 44 -8.08 -30.30 -4.98
CA ASP A 44 -8.23 -31.35 -5.99
C ASP A 44 -7.76 -30.87 -7.37
N TYR A 45 -8.15 -29.66 -7.77
CA TYR A 45 -7.70 -29.06 -9.03
C TYR A 45 -6.19 -28.84 -9.03
N ILE A 46 -5.65 -28.21 -7.98
CA ILE A 46 -4.23 -27.88 -7.88
C ILE A 46 -3.36 -29.13 -7.95
N LEU A 47 -3.76 -30.22 -7.28
CA LEU A 47 -3.03 -31.49 -7.30
C LEU A 47 -3.25 -32.30 -8.57
N SER A 48 -4.38 -32.11 -9.27
CA SER A 48 -4.65 -32.78 -10.55
C SER A 48 -3.83 -32.23 -11.72
N GLU A 49 -3.29 -31.01 -11.56
CA GLU A 49 -2.54 -30.30 -12.60
C GLU A 49 -1.03 -30.42 -12.40
N SER A 50 -0.29 -30.26 -13.51
CA SER A 50 1.17 -30.13 -13.47
C SER A 50 1.58 -28.66 -13.57
N TRP A 51 2.37 -28.21 -12.58
CA TRP A 51 2.85 -26.83 -12.47
C TRP A 51 4.35 -26.77 -12.70
N ASP A 52 4.80 -25.82 -13.51
CA ASP A 52 6.24 -25.57 -13.68
C ASP A 52 6.78 -24.71 -12.53
N TYR A 53 5.99 -23.72 -12.12
CA TYR A 53 6.36 -22.71 -11.13
C TYR A 53 5.21 -22.42 -10.16
N VAL A 54 5.57 -22.02 -8.94
CA VAL A 54 4.61 -21.58 -7.91
C VAL A 54 5.12 -20.29 -7.26
N ILE A 55 4.25 -19.30 -7.12
CA ILE A 55 4.41 -18.17 -6.21
C ILE A 55 3.29 -18.22 -5.17
N ALA A 56 3.61 -18.17 -3.88
CA ALA A 56 2.62 -18.41 -2.81
C ALA A 56 2.78 -17.52 -1.57
N ASP A 57 1.65 -17.21 -0.93
CA ASP A 57 1.58 -16.59 0.39
C ASP A 57 1.87 -17.62 1.51
N TYR A 58 3.08 -17.60 2.05
CA TYR A 58 3.51 -18.55 3.08
C TYR A 58 3.04 -18.21 4.49
N ASN A 59 2.25 -17.15 4.66
CA ASN A 59 1.70 -16.78 5.97
C ASN A 59 0.53 -17.67 6.38
N LYS A 60 -0.08 -18.40 5.43
CA LYS A 60 -1.26 -19.25 5.66
C LYS A 60 -0.87 -20.72 5.82
N PRO A 61 -1.25 -21.41 6.92
CA PRO A 61 -0.90 -22.82 7.14
C PRO A 61 -1.33 -23.75 6.01
N ALA A 62 -2.53 -23.55 5.45
CA ALA A 62 -3.03 -24.36 4.33
C ALA A 62 -2.16 -24.21 3.07
N VAL A 63 -1.65 -23.00 2.80
CA VAL A 63 -0.75 -22.74 1.67
C VAL A 63 0.61 -23.39 1.91
N LYS A 64 1.16 -23.31 3.14
CA LYS A 64 2.43 -23.94 3.51
C LYS A 64 2.44 -25.44 3.19
N HIS A 65 1.45 -26.17 3.70
CA HIS A 65 1.32 -27.61 3.45
C HIS A 65 1.24 -27.93 1.95
N LEU A 66 0.44 -27.16 1.20
CA LEU A 66 0.28 -27.37 -0.23
C LEU A 66 1.60 -27.12 -0.99
N VAL A 67 2.28 -26.01 -0.72
CA VAL A 67 3.57 -25.68 -1.34
C VAL A 67 4.59 -26.79 -1.12
N ASP A 68 4.64 -27.38 0.08
CA ASP A 68 5.58 -28.45 0.41
C ASP A 68 5.35 -29.72 -0.43
N THR A 69 4.10 -30.01 -0.81
CA THR A 69 3.73 -31.17 -1.64
C THR A 69 3.98 -30.99 -3.14
N LEU A 70 4.08 -29.76 -3.62
CA LEU A 70 4.23 -29.48 -5.06
C LEU A 70 5.69 -29.67 -5.52
N GLY A 71 5.89 -30.48 -6.57
CA GLY A 71 7.21 -30.72 -7.19
C GLY A 71 7.75 -29.58 -8.06
N ALA A 72 7.03 -28.46 -8.15
CA ALA A 72 7.40 -27.30 -8.96
C ALA A 72 8.57 -26.50 -8.34
N LYS A 73 9.18 -25.61 -9.14
CA LYS A 73 10.08 -24.59 -8.57
C LYS A 73 9.23 -23.53 -7.87
N ARG A 74 9.46 -23.35 -6.58
CA ARG A 74 8.59 -22.59 -5.68
C ARG A 74 9.33 -21.36 -5.17
N VAL A 75 8.67 -20.22 -5.25
CA VAL A 75 9.03 -18.99 -4.53
C VAL A 75 7.87 -18.67 -3.60
N VAL A 76 8.16 -18.35 -2.35
CA VAL A 76 7.13 -17.95 -1.40
C VAL A 76 7.44 -16.57 -0.83
N TYR A 77 6.43 -15.83 -0.40
CA TYR A 77 6.67 -14.68 0.47
C TYR A 77 6.11 -14.91 1.87
N ALA A 78 6.74 -14.27 2.85
CA ALA A 78 6.32 -14.32 4.23
C ALA A 78 6.48 -12.94 4.88
N ASN A 79 5.55 -12.60 5.79
CA ASN A 79 5.55 -11.32 6.50
C ASN A 79 6.44 -11.33 7.74
N HIS A 80 7.09 -12.46 8.02
CA HIS A 80 8.05 -12.68 9.11
C HIS A 80 9.00 -13.80 8.69
N LEU A 81 10.12 -13.93 9.38
CA LEU A 81 11.02 -15.06 9.19
C LEU A 81 10.37 -16.36 9.73
N PRO A 82 9.99 -17.33 8.88
CA PRO A 82 9.39 -18.57 9.36
C PRO A 82 10.44 -19.43 10.08
N VAL A 83 10.07 -20.06 11.19
CA VAL A 83 10.98 -20.89 12.00
C VAL A 83 11.51 -22.09 11.21
N ASP A 84 10.62 -22.73 10.43
CA ASP A 84 10.93 -23.94 9.65
C ASP A 84 10.82 -23.65 8.16
N LEU A 85 11.62 -22.71 7.65
CA LEU A 85 11.72 -22.45 6.22
C LEU A 85 12.70 -23.45 5.58
N PRO A 86 12.27 -24.31 4.63
CA PRO A 86 13.18 -25.27 4.01
C PRO A 86 14.27 -24.59 3.17
N ASP A 87 15.54 -25.02 3.28
CA ASP A 87 16.68 -24.45 2.52
C ASP A 87 16.50 -24.50 0.99
N ALA A 88 15.77 -25.52 0.51
CA ALA A 88 15.46 -25.69 -0.91
C ALA A 88 14.34 -24.76 -1.40
N LEU A 89 13.61 -24.11 -0.50
CA LEU A 89 12.49 -23.23 -0.82
C LEU A 89 12.99 -21.80 -1.03
N SER A 90 12.71 -21.24 -2.20
CA SER A 90 13.07 -19.84 -2.46
C SER A 90 12.07 -18.91 -1.80
N SER A 91 12.54 -17.78 -1.29
CA SER A 91 11.73 -16.93 -0.42
C SER A 91 12.00 -15.44 -0.58
N VAL A 92 10.95 -14.64 -0.39
CA VAL A 92 11.01 -13.19 -0.24
C VAL A 92 10.36 -12.84 1.09
N ILE A 93 11.18 -12.49 2.07
CA ILE A 93 10.75 -12.30 3.46
C ILE A 93 10.71 -10.81 3.77
N LEU A 94 9.62 -10.33 4.34
CA LEU A 94 9.48 -8.94 4.76
C LEU A 94 10.50 -8.61 5.87
N ASP A 95 11.33 -7.58 5.67
CA ASP A 95 12.33 -7.12 6.63
C ASP A 95 11.68 -6.25 7.71
N ASN A 96 11.03 -6.89 8.69
CA ASN A 96 10.43 -6.18 9.82
C ASN A 96 11.45 -5.36 10.62
N GLU A 97 12.72 -5.79 10.64
CA GLU A 97 13.78 -5.01 11.27
C GLU A 97 14.03 -3.72 10.49
N GLY A 98 14.05 -3.77 9.16
CA GLY A 98 14.10 -2.60 8.27
C GLY A 98 12.98 -1.62 8.49
N LEU A 99 11.74 -2.11 8.56
CA LEU A 99 10.56 -1.28 8.80
C LEU A 99 10.64 -0.59 10.18
N ALA A 100 11.00 -1.33 11.22
CA ALA A 100 11.21 -0.78 12.57
C ALA A 100 12.35 0.25 12.61
N ARG A 101 13.47 0.00 11.90
CA ARG A 101 14.58 0.94 11.75
C ARG A 101 14.15 2.22 11.02
N LEU A 102 13.18 2.14 10.12
CA LEU A 102 12.67 3.31 9.42
C LEU A 102 11.81 4.18 10.34
N ALA A 103 10.90 3.56 11.10
CA ALA A 103 10.09 4.26 12.11
C ALA A 103 10.96 4.92 13.19
N ILE A 104 11.94 4.20 13.76
CA ILE A 104 12.79 4.75 14.83
C ILE A 104 13.65 5.92 14.33
N ARG A 105 14.20 5.84 13.11
CA ARG A 105 14.98 6.93 12.51
C ARG A 105 14.13 8.16 12.24
N THR A 106 12.84 7.95 11.97
CA THR A 106 11.88 9.04 11.82
C THR A 106 11.67 9.74 13.16
N PHE A 107 11.37 8.99 14.22
CA PHE A 107 11.20 9.54 15.57
C PHE A 107 12.47 10.22 16.12
N ALA A 108 13.64 9.65 15.86
CA ALA A 108 14.92 10.22 16.29
C ALA A 108 15.22 11.60 15.70
N LYS A 109 14.59 11.95 14.56
CA LYS A 109 14.71 13.28 13.95
C LYS A 109 13.75 14.31 14.56
N SER A 110 12.80 13.89 15.40
CA SER A 110 11.64 14.71 15.81
C SER A 110 11.68 15.23 17.25
N GLY A 111 12.85 15.32 17.90
CA GLY A 111 12.98 15.86 19.26
C GLY A 111 12.23 15.07 20.35
N LEU A 112 11.82 13.84 20.05
CA LEU A 112 11.11 12.95 20.97
C LEU A 112 12.06 12.43 22.05
N MET A 113 11.54 12.16 23.26
CA MET A 113 12.32 11.60 24.37
C MET A 113 11.99 10.13 24.61
N HIS A 114 10.73 9.76 24.40
CA HIS A 114 10.20 8.44 24.68
C HIS A 114 9.67 7.79 23.39
N VAL A 115 9.75 6.47 23.31
CA VAL A 115 9.11 5.70 22.25
C VAL A 115 8.48 4.42 22.79
N GLY A 116 7.39 3.98 22.18
CA GLY A 116 6.78 2.69 22.47
C GLY A 116 6.24 2.03 21.23
N TYR A 117 6.07 0.71 21.29
CA TYR A 117 5.40 -0.06 20.26
C TYR A 117 3.98 -0.39 20.70
N PHE A 118 2.99 -0.17 19.82
CA PHE A 118 1.61 -0.52 20.10
C PHE A 118 1.05 -1.50 19.08
N ALA A 119 0.46 -2.59 19.56
CA ALA A 119 -0.26 -3.55 18.75
C ALA A 119 -1.64 -3.82 19.35
N ASN A 120 -2.66 -3.84 18.48
CA ASN A 120 -4.01 -4.23 18.89
C ASN A 120 -4.05 -5.72 19.24
N GLN A 121 -5.08 -6.14 19.96
CA GLN A 121 -5.20 -7.51 20.49
C GLN A 121 -5.02 -8.60 19.42
N GLN A 122 -5.48 -8.35 18.20
CA GLN A 122 -5.36 -9.29 17.08
C GLN A 122 -3.92 -9.41 16.55
N ASP A 123 -3.10 -8.36 16.69
CA ASP A 123 -1.73 -8.31 16.20
C ASP A 123 -0.72 -8.76 17.26
N LEU A 124 -1.04 -8.64 18.56
CA LEU A 124 -0.14 -8.90 19.70
C LEU A 124 0.52 -10.29 19.65
N VAL A 125 -0.23 -11.31 19.23
CA VAL A 125 0.22 -12.70 19.21
C VAL A 125 0.82 -13.12 17.87
N THR A 126 0.78 -12.24 16.86
CA THR A 126 1.25 -12.60 15.52
C THR A 126 2.78 -12.53 15.43
N PRO A 127 3.44 -13.51 14.77
CA PRO A 127 4.90 -13.54 14.68
C PRO A 127 5.51 -12.28 14.05
N TRP A 128 4.89 -11.76 12.98
CA TRP A 128 5.35 -10.55 12.28
C TRP A 128 5.34 -9.31 13.18
N SER A 129 4.31 -9.15 14.01
CA SER A 129 4.21 -8.02 14.95
C SER A 129 5.24 -8.15 16.07
N GLN A 130 5.47 -9.37 16.56
CA GLN A 130 6.48 -9.63 17.60
C GLN A 130 7.90 -9.41 17.09
N GLU A 131 8.22 -9.83 15.87
CA GLU A 131 9.51 -9.59 15.23
C GLU A 131 9.78 -8.08 15.11
N ARG A 132 8.78 -7.34 14.62
CA ARG A 132 8.83 -5.88 14.49
C ARG A 132 8.95 -5.15 15.82
N HIS A 133 8.19 -5.58 16.83
CA HIS A 133 8.26 -5.05 18.19
C HIS A 133 9.68 -5.22 18.77
N LYS A 134 10.22 -6.44 18.74
CA LYS A 134 11.57 -6.74 19.22
C LYS A 134 12.64 -5.94 18.46
N ALA A 135 12.47 -5.77 17.15
CA ALA A 135 13.36 -4.94 16.35
C ALA A 135 13.32 -3.47 16.79
N PHE A 136 12.12 -2.91 16.96
CA PHE A 136 11.93 -1.52 17.38
C PHE A 136 12.48 -1.25 18.79
N GLN A 137 12.17 -2.13 19.75
CA GLN A 137 12.68 -2.06 21.13
C GLN A 137 14.21 -2.08 21.18
N ARG A 138 14.86 -2.98 20.42
CA ARG A 138 16.33 -3.06 20.33
C ARG A 138 16.96 -1.85 19.65
N ALA A 139 16.22 -1.15 18.79
CA ALA A 139 16.72 0.00 18.04
C ALA A 139 16.60 1.31 18.83
N ALA A 140 15.59 1.46 19.68
CA ALA A 140 15.35 2.67 20.48
C ALA A 140 16.59 3.21 21.25
N PRO A 141 17.31 2.41 22.07
CA PRO A 141 18.44 2.92 22.84
C PRO A 141 19.63 3.34 21.94
N LYS A 142 19.75 2.78 20.73
CA LYS A 142 20.79 3.16 19.76
C LYS A 142 20.60 4.57 19.20
N HIS A 143 19.40 5.12 19.34
CA HIS A 143 19.02 6.46 18.90
C HIS A 143 18.77 7.41 20.08
N SER A 144 19.23 7.07 21.29
CA SER A 144 19.05 7.87 22.51
C SER A 144 17.58 8.12 22.87
N LEU A 145 16.68 7.20 22.49
CA LEU A 145 15.26 7.24 22.82
C LEU A 145 14.95 6.25 23.96
N ASN A 146 14.19 6.69 24.95
CA ASN A 146 13.78 5.84 26.07
C ASN A 146 12.60 4.96 25.66
N TYR A 147 12.77 3.64 25.69
CA TYR A 147 11.71 2.71 25.35
C TYR A 147 10.68 2.58 26.49
N CYS A 148 9.40 2.48 26.14
CA CYS A 148 8.30 2.33 27.06
C CYS A 148 7.50 1.07 26.72
N ASP A 149 7.40 0.14 27.67
CA ASP A 149 6.75 -1.16 27.45
C ASP A 149 5.23 -1.07 27.31
N ASN A 150 4.60 -0.07 27.95
CA ASN A 150 3.16 0.15 27.86
C ASN A 150 2.84 1.58 27.38
N VAL A 151 2.44 1.67 26.11
CA VAL A 151 2.05 2.93 25.46
C VAL A 151 0.84 3.58 26.12
N HIS A 152 -0.15 2.81 26.55
CA HIS A 152 -1.34 3.37 27.20
C HIS A 152 -1.02 3.99 28.56
N ASP A 153 -0.18 3.34 29.35
CA ASP A 153 0.25 3.89 30.64
C ASP A 153 1.13 5.13 30.43
N ALA A 154 2.03 5.11 29.43
CA ALA A 154 2.83 6.27 29.05
C ALA A 154 1.95 7.48 28.68
N ILE A 155 0.89 7.27 27.90
CA ILE A 155 -0.08 8.30 27.52
C ILE A 155 -0.83 8.82 28.76
N LYS A 156 -1.37 7.92 29.60
CA LYS A 156 -2.13 8.30 30.81
C LYS A 156 -1.28 9.09 31.81
N SER A 157 -0.02 8.68 31.97
CA SER A 157 0.96 9.35 32.84
C SER A 157 1.60 10.58 32.21
N ARG A 158 1.17 10.99 30.99
CA ARG A 158 1.66 12.16 30.25
C ARG A 158 3.17 12.17 30.04
N MET A 159 3.75 11.00 29.75
CA MET A 159 5.18 10.85 29.46
C MET A 159 5.49 11.31 28.03
N PHE A 160 5.49 12.63 27.83
CA PHE A 160 5.70 13.29 26.54
C PHE A 160 7.09 13.98 26.47
N PRO A 161 7.63 14.20 25.27
CA PRO A 161 7.10 13.83 23.95
C PRO A 161 7.35 12.34 23.64
N LEU A 162 6.31 11.65 23.16
CA LEU A 162 6.25 10.20 22.92
C LEU A 162 6.07 9.89 21.44
N GLY A 163 6.90 9.00 20.89
CA GLY A 163 6.69 8.37 19.59
C GLY A 163 6.07 6.99 19.72
N VAL A 164 4.96 6.73 19.03
CA VAL A 164 4.29 5.43 19.04
C VAL A 164 4.40 4.79 17.67
N TYR A 165 5.17 3.70 17.56
CA TYR A 165 5.18 2.87 16.36
C TYR A 165 4.12 1.78 16.50
N CYS A 166 3.22 1.68 15.53
CA CYS A 166 2.10 0.78 15.58
C CYS A 166 2.27 -0.41 14.64
N SER A 167 1.81 -1.60 15.06
CA SER A 167 1.85 -2.82 14.25
C SER A 167 1.11 -2.73 12.91
N SER A 168 0.13 -1.85 12.81
CA SER A 168 -0.67 -1.62 11.62
C SER A 168 -1.30 -0.23 11.67
N ASP A 169 -1.80 0.27 10.55
CA ASP A 169 -2.57 1.52 10.52
C ASP A 169 -3.86 1.43 11.35
N ARG A 170 -4.42 0.23 11.52
CA ARG A 170 -5.50 -0.03 12.46
C ARG A 170 -5.09 0.25 13.92
N SER A 171 -3.89 -0.16 14.30
CA SER A 171 -3.32 0.16 15.62
C SER A 171 -2.99 1.64 15.75
N ALA A 172 -2.49 2.27 14.69
CA ALA A 172 -2.25 3.72 14.68
C ALA A 172 -3.54 4.52 14.84
N ARG A 173 -4.60 4.15 14.11
CA ARG A 173 -5.93 4.75 14.27
C ARG A 173 -6.40 4.65 15.72
N ARG A 174 -6.22 3.51 16.37
CA ARG A 174 -6.64 3.33 17.76
C ARG A 174 -5.90 4.27 18.72
N ILE A 175 -4.60 4.50 18.51
CA ILE A 175 -3.84 5.48 19.30
C ILE A 175 -4.29 6.90 18.96
N ALA A 176 -4.57 7.22 17.70
CA ALA A 176 -5.09 8.52 17.29
C ALA A 176 -6.45 8.83 17.95
N GLU A 177 -7.36 7.86 18.02
CA GLU A 177 -8.63 7.96 18.76
C GLU A 177 -8.42 8.23 20.25
N VAL A 178 -7.46 7.53 20.89
CA VAL A 178 -7.11 7.77 22.30
C VAL A 178 -6.59 9.20 22.48
N CYS A 179 -5.71 9.67 21.61
CA CYS A 179 -5.20 11.03 21.66
C CYS A 179 -6.30 12.08 21.48
N GLU A 180 -7.24 11.87 20.55
CA GLU A 180 -8.37 12.78 20.34
C GLU A 180 -9.29 12.84 21.57
N LEU A 181 -9.67 11.68 22.12
CA LEU A 181 -10.55 11.59 23.30
C LEU A 181 -9.93 12.23 24.54
N GLU A 182 -8.62 12.05 24.73
CA GLU A 182 -7.87 12.60 25.88
C GLU A 182 -7.36 14.02 25.64
N SER A 183 -7.70 14.65 24.50
CA SER A 183 -7.25 16.00 24.11
C SER A 183 -5.72 16.16 24.12
N ILE A 184 -5.01 15.16 23.59
CA ILE A 184 -3.55 15.12 23.46
C ILE A 184 -3.16 15.67 22.08
N ASN A 185 -2.20 16.60 22.06
CA ASN A 185 -1.72 17.20 20.83
C ASN A 185 -0.87 16.22 20.02
N VAL A 186 -1.24 16.06 18.75
CA VAL A 186 -0.55 15.21 17.78
C VAL A 186 -0.08 16.10 16.62
N PRO A 187 1.23 16.09 16.27
CA PRO A 187 2.27 15.19 16.77
C PRO A 187 3.07 15.70 17.99
N GLU A 188 2.83 16.91 18.50
CA GLU A 188 3.74 17.59 19.43
C GLU A 188 3.93 16.85 20.77
N GLN A 189 2.87 16.23 21.31
CA GLN A 189 2.95 15.42 22.53
C GLN A 189 3.08 13.93 22.20
N VAL A 190 2.32 13.46 21.22
CA VAL A 190 2.36 12.07 20.75
C VAL A 190 2.45 12.04 19.24
N ALA A 191 3.59 11.58 18.72
CA ALA A 191 3.76 11.28 17.31
C ALA A 191 3.41 9.81 17.04
N ILE A 192 2.67 9.52 15.97
CA ILE A 192 2.15 8.17 15.67
C ILE A 192 2.58 7.77 14.26
N ILE A 193 3.18 6.59 14.15
CA ILE A 193 3.52 5.96 12.86
C ILE A 193 2.83 4.60 12.82
N GLY A 194 1.95 4.39 11.85
CA GLY A 194 1.36 3.10 11.51
C GLY A 194 2.27 2.25 10.63
N THR A 195 1.74 1.10 10.21
CA THR A 195 2.35 0.25 9.18
C THR A 195 1.26 -0.15 8.19
N ASP A 196 1.64 -0.39 6.93
CA ASP A 196 0.84 -0.95 5.83
C ASP A 196 0.26 0.09 4.86
N TYR A 197 0.14 1.35 5.27
CA TYR A 197 -0.49 2.42 4.48
C TYR A 197 -1.89 2.03 3.98
N ASP A 198 -2.77 1.64 4.91
CA ASP A 198 -4.11 1.14 4.59
C ASP A 198 -5.10 2.29 4.39
N ASP A 199 -5.65 2.40 3.19
CA ASP A 199 -6.60 3.47 2.82
C ASP A 199 -7.88 3.45 3.67
N THR A 200 -8.35 2.29 4.09
CA THR A 200 -9.59 2.16 4.88
C THR A 200 -9.37 2.67 6.29
N GLU A 201 -8.27 2.26 6.93
CA GLU A 201 -7.93 2.70 8.28
C GLU A 201 -7.64 4.21 8.32
N ARG A 202 -6.98 4.73 7.28
CA ARG A 202 -6.74 6.18 7.12
C ARG A 202 -8.02 6.98 6.91
N LEU A 203 -8.99 6.44 6.17
CA LEU A 203 -10.29 7.08 5.94
C LEU A 203 -11.12 7.19 7.23
N LEU A 204 -11.03 6.17 8.10
CA LEU A 204 -11.79 6.11 9.35
C LEU A 204 -11.09 6.84 10.52
N SER A 205 -9.80 7.13 10.38
CA SER A 205 -9.03 7.78 11.43
C SER A 205 -9.51 9.21 11.69
N PRO A 206 -9.54 9.67 12.95
CA PRO A 206 -9.88 11.06 13.26
C PRO A 206 -8.88 12.08 12.71
N MET A 207 -7.69 11.62 12.32
CA MET A 207 -6.64 12.43 11.72
C MET A 207 -5.81 11.64 10.70
N PRO A 208 -5.24 12.28 9.66
CA PRO A 208 -4.39 11.62 8.68
C PRO A 208 -3.20 10.90 9.33
N LEU A 209 -3.12 9.58 9.14
CA LEU A 209 -2.07 8.73 9.72
C LEU A 209 -0.81 8.74 8.83
N SER A 210 0.33 8.89 9.50
CA SER A 210 1.64 8.58 8.93
C SER A 210 1.86 7.07 9.02
N SER A 211 2.55 6.48 8.04
CA SER A 211 2.72 5.03 7.98
C SER A 211 4.06 4.63 7.37
N VAL A 212 4.65 3.55 7.87
CA VAL A 212 5.67 2.82 7.13
C VAL A 212 4.97 1.96 6.08
N GLU A 213 5.22 2.24 4.81
CA GLU A 213 4.60 1.52 3.70
C GLU A 213 5.15 0.10 3.61
N LEU A 214 4.30 -0.91 3.34
CA LEU A 214 4.77 -2.27 3.07
C LEU A 214 5.06 -2.53 1.60
N ASP A 215 4.45 -1.76 0.70
CA ASP A 215 4.54 -1.88 -0.76
C ASP A 215 4.33 -3.32 -1.28
N PRO A 216 3.12 -3.88 -1.11
CA PRO A 216 2.80 -5.22 -1.61
C PRO A 216 2.95 -5.36 -3.13
N PHE A 217 2.86 -4.26 -3.88
CA PHE A 217 3.07 -4.29 -5.33
C PHE A 217 4.53 -4.61 -5.66
N GLU A 218 5.48 -3.87 -5.09
CA GLU A 218 6.90 -4.16 -5.27
C GLU A 218 7.31 -5.50 -4.64
N LEU A 219 6.66 -5.94 -3.56
CA LEU A 219 6.82 -7.31 -3.04
C LEU A 219 6.46 -8.36 -4.09
N GLY A 220 5.34 -8.18 -4.80
CA GLY A 220 4.93 -9.06 -5.90
C GLY A 220 5.92 -9.10 -7.05
N ARG A 221 6.44 -7.94 -7.47
CA ARG A 221 7.51 -7.87 -8.49
C ARG A 221 8.75 -8.60 -8.03
N SER A 222 9.14 -8.36 -6.77
CA SER A 222 10.28 -8.97 -6.10
C SER A 222 10.17 -10.50 -6.06
N CYS A 223 8.97 -11.08 -5.85
CA CYS A 223 8.73 -12.52 -5.95
C CYS A 223 8.99 -13.06 -7.36
N MET A 224 8.49 -12.36 -8.39
CA MET A 224 8.68 -12.77 -9.78
C MET A 224 10.15 -12.66 -10.22
N GLU A 225 10.87 -11.61 -9.81
CA GLU A 225 12.32 -11.50 -10.01
C GLU A 225 13.09 -12.64 -9.34
N THR A 226 12.71 -13.02 -8.12
CA THR A 226 13.31 -14.16 -7.43
C THR A 226 13.07 -15.44 -8.22
N LEU A 227 11.88 -15.64 -8.78
CA LEU A 227 11.59 -16.79 -9.65
C LEU A 227 12.50 -16.80 -10.88
N GLU A 228 12.70 -15.65 -11.54
CA GLU A 228 13.62 -15.52 -12.68
C GLU A 228 15.06 -15.91 -12.29
N GLN A 229 15.52 -15.48 -11.11
CA GLN A 229 16.84 -15.85 -10.59
C GLN A 229 16.95 -17.35 -10.33
N VAL A 230 15.92 -17.96 -9.74
CA VAL A 230 15.85 -19.41 -9.50
C VAL A 230 15.87 -20.19 -10.81
N ILE A 231 15.19 -19.70 -11.85
CA ILE A 231 15.21 -20.30 -13.19
C ILE A 231 16.61 -20.19 -13.81
N ARG A 232 17.20 -18.98 -13.78
CA ARG A 232 18.50 -18.68 -14.40
C ARG A 232 19.65 -19.40 -13.74
N TYR A 233 19.71 -19.37 -12.41
CA TYR A 233 20.85 -19.89 -11.63
C TYR A 233 20.64 -21.32 -11.14
N LYS A 234 19.43 -21.89 -11.29
CA LYS A 234 19.09 -23.26 -10.89
C LYS A 234 19.42 -23.57 -9.42
N ARG A 235 19.26 -22.58 -8.54
CA ARG A 235 19.46 -22.70 -7.08
C ARG A 235 18.35 -21.99 -6.33
N SER A 236 18.13 -22.37 -5.07
CA SER A 236 17.23 -21.63 -4.20
C SER A 236 17.80 -20.24 -3.91
N VAL A 237 16.91 -19.26 -3.79
CA VAL A 237 17.25 -17.87 -3.46
C VAL A 237 16.34 -17.41 -2.34
N SER A 238 16.93 -16.93 -1.25
CA SER A 238 16.21 -16.23 -0.19
C SER A 238 16.67 -14.78 -0.15
N LYS A 239 15.73 -13.84 -0.06
CA LYS A 239 16.04 -12.43 0.09
C LYS A 239 15.08 -11.74 1.05
N LEU A 240 15.59 -10.70 1.70
CA LEU A 240 14.79 -9.76 2.47
C LEU A 240 14.20 -8.70 1.54
N PHE A 241 12.96 -8.30 1.80
CA PHE A 241 12.27 -7.22 1.11
C PHE A 241 11.83 -6.16 2.12
N SER A 242 12.14 -4.90 1.86
CA SER A 242 11.72 -3.78 2.71
C SER A 242 11.36 -2.62 1.81
N SER A 243 10.24 -1.95 2.09
CA SER A 243 10.05 -0.59 1.61
C SER A 243 10.98 0.34 2.39
N ASN A 244 11.49 1.37 1.72
CA ASN A 244 12.29 2.42 2.35
C ASN A 244 11.48 3.71 2.56
N THR A 245 10.16 3.63 2.46
CA THR A 245 9.25 4.78 2.46
C THR A 245 8.50 4.92 3.78
N VAL A 246 8.60 6.12 4.38
CA VAL A 246 7.64 6.58 5.39
C VAL A 246 6.76 7.62 4.73
N ILE A 247 5.47 7.40 4.80
CA ILE A 247 4.49 8.36 4.33
C ILE A 247 4.14 9.23 5.54
N HIS A 248 4.53 10.49 5.46
CA HIS A 248 4.27 11.48 6.49
C HIS A 248 2.87 12.08 6.32
N ALA A 249 2.18 12.25 7.45
CA ALA A 249 0.91 12.96 7.54
C ALA A 249 0.83 13.65 8.91
N LYS A 250 -0.33 14.23 9.24
CA LYS A 250 -0.60 14.94 10.51
C LYS A 250 -0.09 14.23 11.78
N THR A 251 -0.05 12.89 11.82
CA THR A 251 0.47 12.20 13.02
C THR A 251 1.99 12.24 13.23
N THR A 252 2.78 12.74 12.27
CA THR A 252 4.23 12.98 12.46
C THR A 252 4.71 14.33 11.96
N ALA A 253 3.97 14.95 11.06
CA ALA A 253 4.22 16.29 10.56
C ALA A 253 3.62 17.32 11.51
N SER A 254 4.47 18.16 12.12
CA SER A 254 3.99 19.35 12.86
C SER A 254 3.23 20.29 11.91
N GLU A 255 2.41 21.20 12.42
CA GLU A 255 1.59 22.13 11.61
C GLU A 255 2.38 23.03 10.62
N GLY A 256 3.71 22.87 10.51
CA GLY A 256 4.58 23.46 9.49
C GLY A 256 4.83 22.63 8.22
N ASP A 257 4.48 21.34 8.18
CA ASP A 257 4.85 20.43 7.06
C ASP A 257 3.70 20.01 6.13
N GLU A 258 2.44 20.11 6.56
CA GLU A 258 1.28 19.93 5.66
C GLU A 258 0.77 21.28 5.19
N ASP A 259 0.77 21.49 3.87
CA ASP A 259 0.15 22.67 3.30
C ASP A 259 -1.39 22.57 3.45
N LYS A 260 -1.92 23.17 4.53
CA LYS A 260 -3.36 23.23 4.85
C LYS A 260 -4.22 23.69 3.65
N VAL A 261 -3.65 24.46 2.73
CA VAL A 261 -4.35 24.91 1.52
C VAL A 261 -4.44 23.80 0.48
N VAL A 262 -3.40 22.96 0.35
CA VAL A 262 -3.42 21.77 -0.50
C VAL A 262 -4.43 20.76 0.02
N VAL A 263 -4.38 20.41 1.31
CA VAL A 263 -5.33 19.47 1.93
C VAL A 263 -6.78 19.93 1.72
N LYS A 264 -7.05 21.21 1.96
CA LYS A 264 -8.37 21.82 1.75
C LYS A 264 -8.81 21.78 0.27
N ALA A 265 -7.89 22.03 -0.65
CA ALA A 265 -8.15 21.97 -2.08
C ALA A 265 -8.41 20.54 -2.57
N GLU A 266 -7.62 19.57 -2.11
CA GLU A 266 -7.78 18.15 -2.42
C GLU A 266 -9.15 17.63 -1.97
N LEU A 267 -9.55 17.95 -0.73
CA LEU A 267 -10.86 17.57 -0.21
C LEU A 267 -11.99 18.11 -1.10
N TYR A 268 -11.91 19.39 -1.47
CA TYR A 268 -12.89 20.00 -2.37
C TYR A 268 -12.92 19.29 -3.74
N MET A 269 -11.74 19.05 -4.33
CA MET A 269 -11.65 18.39 -5.63
C MET A 269 -12.17 16.95 -5.60
N ARG A 270 -11.81 16.15 -4.59
CA ARG A 270 -12.28 14.76 -4.45
C ARG A 270 -13.79 14.66 -4.27
N ASN A 271 -14.39 15.61 -3.57
CA ASN A 271 -15.84 15.62 -3.34
C ASN A 271 -16.65 16.17 -4.53
N HIS A 272 -16.03 16.87 -5.48
CA HIS A 272 -16.76 17.59 -6.52
C HIS A 272 -16.22 17.38 -7.95
N PHE A 273 -15.21 16.53 -8.16
CA PHE A 273 -14.59 16.37 -9.48
C PHE A 273 -15.62 16.01 -10.56
N HIS A 274 -16.67 15.26 -10.20
CA HIS A 274 -17.76 14.82 -11.07
C HIS A 274 -18.69 15.96 -11.55
N SER A 275 -18.65 17.14 -10.94
CA SER A 275 -19.58 18.26 -11.22
C SER A 275 -18.98 19.35 -12.12
N ASN A 276 -18.07 19.00 -13.05
CA ASN A 276 -17.38 19.93 -13.97
C ASN A 276 -16.83 21.19 -13.28
N ILE A 277 -16.31 21.04 -12.06
CA ILE A 277 -15.68 22.14 -11.33
C ILE A 277 -14.50 22.71 -12.12
N LYS A 278 -14.34 24.04 -12.01
CA LYS A 278 -13.18 24.78 -12.46
C LYS A 278 -12.26 25.03 -11.28
N ILE A 279 -10.96 25.13 -11.52
CA ILE A 279 -10.00 25.46 -10.45
C ILE A 279 -10.28 26.83 -9.83
N LYS A 280 -10.93 27.76 -10.56
CA LYS A 280 -11.38 29.02 -9.95
C LYS A 280 -12.27 28.76 -8.71
N GLN A 281 -13.15 27.77 -8.78
CA GLN A 281 -14.00 27.40 -7.63
C GLN A 281 -13.17 26.81 -6.48
N VAL A 282 -12.08 26.09 -6.80
CA VAL A 282 -11.16 25.57 -5.80
C VAL A 282 -10.36 26.70 -5.15
N THR A 283 -9.87 27.67 -5.94
CA THR A 283 -9.16 28.84 -5.41
C THR A 283 -10.06 29.71 -4.55
N ASP A 284 -11.33 29.89 -4.96
CA ASP A 284 -12.32 30.66 -4.22
C ASP A 284 -12.65 29.97 -2.87
N PHE A 285 -12.80 28.64 -2.88
CA PHE A 285 -13.01 27.84 -1.67
C PHE A 285 -11.81 27.91 -0.70
N CYS A 286 -10.60 27.88 -1.24
CA CYS A 286 -9.37 27.97 -0.46
C CYS A 286 -8.97 29.42 -0.11
N ARG A 287 -9.61 30.43 -0.69
CA ARG A 287 -9.31 31.86 -0.55
C ARG A 287 -7.86 32.22 -0.90
N ILE A 288 -7.35 31.66 -1.98
CA ILE A 288 -5.99 31.93 -2.46
C ILE A 288 -5.96 32.21 -3.96
N SER A 289 -4.86 32.78 -4.45
CA SER A 289 -4.66 32.95 -5.90
C SER A 289 -4.39 31.61 -6.58
N ARG A 290 -4.72 31.51 -7.88
CA ARG A 290 -4.37 30.35 -8.70
C ARG A 290 -2.87 30.07 -8.74
N LYS A 291 -2.04 31.11 -8.87
CA LYS A 291 -0.58 30.97 -8.87
C LYS A 291 -0.11 30.30 -7.59
N THR A 292 -0.61 30.75 -6.43
CA THR A 292 -0.32 30.16 -5.12
C THR A 292 -0.78 28.71 -5.04
N LEU A 293 -1.96 28.38 -5.57
CA LEU A 293 -2.50 27.03 -5.59
C LEU A 293 -1.60 26.08 -6.38
N ASP A 294 -1.24 26.48 -7.60
CA ASP A 294 -0.43 25.65 -8.50
C ASP A 294 1.00 25.48 -7.96
N THR A 295 1.61 26.52 -7.39
CA THR A 295 2.92 26.42 -6.73
C THR A 295 2.91 25.41 -5.59
N ARG A 296 1.88 25.45 -4.73
CA ARG A 296 1.77 24.54 -3.59
C ARG A 296 1.52 23.09 -4.02
N PHE A 297 0.67 22.88 -5.02
CA PHE A 297 0.46 21.55 -5.61
C PHE A 297 1.72 21.00 -6.28
N LEU A 298 2.52 21.83 -6.95
CA LEU A 298 3.80 21.41 -7.53
C LEU A 298 4.78 20.96 -6.45
N ILE A 299 4.81 21.64 -5.30
CA ILE A 299 5.67 21.26 -4.16
C ILE A 299 5.22 19.93 -3.56
N VAL A 300 3.91 19.75 -3.32
CA VAL A 300 3.38 18.58 -2.60
C VAL A 300 3.21 17.34 -3.49
N HIS A 301 2.76 17.50 -4.74
CA HIS A 301 2.41 16.40 -5.64
C HIS A 301 3.26 16.32 -6.91
N GLY A 302 4.21 17.25 -7.11
CA GLY A 302 4.98 17.33 -8.36
C GLY A 302 4.17 17.75 -9.59
N VAL A 303 2.88 18.08 -9.43
CA VAL A 303 1.96 18.42 -10.52
C VAL A 303 1.12 19.64 -10.17
N THR A 304 0.57 20.34 -11.17
CA THR A 304 -0.33 21.48 -10.93
C THR A 304 -1.67 21.02 -10.37
N ALA A 305 -2.43 21.94 -9.76
CA ALA A 305 -3.76 21.67 -9.23
C ALA A 305 -4.75 21.25 -10.34
N HIS A 306 -4.57 21.80 -11.56
CA HIS A 306 -5.31 21.36 -12.74
C HIS A 306 -4.99 19.93 -13.15
N GLN A 307 -3.70 19.57 -13.13
CA GLN A 307 -3.26 18.23 -13.49
C GLN A 307 -3.74 17.20 -12.46
N TYR A 308 -3.68 17.53 -11.17
CA TYR A 308 -4.24 16.70 -10.11
C TYR A 308 -5.73 16.41 -10.32
N LEU A 309 -6.53 17.45 -10.56
CA LEU A 309 -7.97 17.28 -10.86
C LEU A 309 -8.19 16.42 -12.12
N THR A 310 -7.35 16.59 -13.14
CA THR A 310 -7.40 15.79 -14.36
C THR A 310 -7.14 14.33 -14.06
N ASN A 311 -6.12 14.02 -13.24
CA ASN A 311 -5.76 12.66 -12.84
C ASN A 311 -6.93 11.99 -12.09
N LEU A 312 -7.55 12.67 -11.12
CA LEU A 312 -8.74 12.16 -10.42
C LEU A 312 -9.86 11.75 -11.38
N ARG A 313 -10.15 12.61 -12.37
CA ARG A 313 -11.20 12.36 -13.36
C ARG A 313 -10.85 11.23 -14.32
N VAL A 314 -9.58 11.12 -14.74
CA VAL A 314 -9.10 10.04 -15.60
C VAL A 314 -9.13 8.70 -14.86
N GLU A 315 -8.71 8.66 -13.59
CA GLU A 315 -8.80 7.43 -12.79
C GLU A 315 -10.25 6.97 -12.61
N ARG A 316 -11.19 7.90 -12.36
CA ARG A 316 -12.62 7.54 -12.35
C ARG A 316 -13.09 7.02 -13.71
N ALA A 317 -12.62 7.62 -14.81
CA ALA A 317 -13.00 7.18 -16.16
C ALA A 317 -12.46 5.77 -16.46
N LYS A 318 -11.20 5.47 -16.09
CA LYS A 318 -10.62 4.12 -16.20
C LYS A 318 -11.47 3.11 -15.46
N HIS A 319 -11.80 3.41 -14.20
CA HIS A 319 -12.64 2.54 -13.39
C HIS A 319 -14.01 2.26 -14.04
N LEU A 320 -14.72 3.30 -14.50
CA LEU A 320 -16.02 3.13 -15.16
C LEU A 320 -15.91 2.36 -16.49
N LEU A 321 -14.83 2.54 -17.23
CA LEU A 321 -14.55 1.79 -18.46
C LEU A 321 -14.28 0.30 -18.21
N GLU A 322 -13.77 -0.03 -17.03
CA GLU A 322 -13.46 -1.40 -16.60
C GLU A 322 -14.67 -2.11 -15.97
N THR A 323 -15.48 -1.38 -15.20
CA THR A 323 -16.53 -1.99 -14.36
C THR A 323 -17.93 -1.86 -14.94
N THR A 324 -18.13 -1.07 -16.00
CA THR A 324 -19.46 -0.79 -16.56
C THR A 324 -19.49 -0.86 -18.08
N ASN A 325 -20.68 -1.04 -18.63
CA ASN A 325 -20.97 -0.91 -20.07
C ASN A 325 -21.52 0.47 -20.45
N ASP A 326 -21.36 1.47 -19.58
CA ASP A 326 -21.93 2.80 -19.78
C ASP A 326 -21.46 3.43 -21.10
N ARG A 327 -22.35 4.19 -21.74
CA ARG A 327 -21.98 4.96 -22.94
C ARG A 327 -20.93 6.01 -22.57
N MET A 328 -20.01 6.30 -23.50
CA MET A 328 -18.92 7.26 -23.29
C MET A 328 -19.42 8.65 -22.84
N GLU A 329 -20.58 9.07 -23.33
CA GLU A 329 -21.24 10.30 -22.89
C GLU A 329 -21.64 10.28 -21.41
N SER A 330 -22.17 9.15 -20.92
CA SER A 330 -22.50 8.97 -19.50
C SER A 330 -21.24 9.01 -18.64
N ILE A 331 -20.18 8.32 -19.05
CA ILE A 331 -18.89 8.30 -18.34
C ILE A 331 -18.29 9.70 -18.28
N ALA A 332 -18.32 10.44 -19.39
CA ALA A 332 -17.85 11.83 -19.41
C ALA A 332 -18.59 12.67 -18.37
N LYS A 333 -19.92 12.58 -18.31
CA LYS A 333 -20.74 13.29 -17.33
C LYS A 333 -20.40 12.89 -15.88
N GLN A 334 -20.25 11.59 -15.60
CA GLN A 334 -19.88 11.09 -14.27
C GLN A 334 -18.48 11.51 -13.83
N CYS A 335 -17.56 11.70 -14.76
CA CYS A 335 -16.22 12.22 -14.49
C CYS A 335 -16.16 13.76 -14.47
N GLY A 336 -17.28 14.46 -14.69
CA GLY A 336 -17.31 15.92 -14.73
C GLY A 336 -16.68 16.54 -15.96
N TYR A 337 -16.65 15.82 -17.08
CA TYR A 337 -16.29 16.35 -18.39
C TYR A 337 -17.54 16.84 -19.13
N PRO A 338 -17.43 17.93 -19.92
CA PRO A 338 -18.57 18.52 -20.62
C PRO A 338 -19.05 17.67 -21.81
N SER A 339 -18.19 16.80 -22.36
CA SER A 339 -18.53 15.94 -23.50
C SER A 339 -17.64 14.71 -23.57
N GLN A 340 -18.11 13.68 -24.26
CA GLN A 340 -17.33 12.47 -24.55
C GLN A 340 -16.06 12.77 -25.38
N SER A 341 -16.12 13.75 -26.28
CA SER A 341 -14.98 14.14 -27.12
C SER A 341 -13.87 14.75 -26.27
N TYR A 342 -14.23 15.59 -25.30
CA TYR A 342 -13.27 16.19 -24.38
C TYR A 342 -12.62 15.13 -23.47
N LEU A 343 -13.44 14.25 -22.88
CA LEU A 343 -12.92 13.11 -22.13
C LEU A 343 -11.93 12.29 -22.98
N SER A 344 -12.29 11.97 -24.23
CA SER A 344 -11.44 11.16 -25.11
C SER A 344 -10.11 11.82 -25.42
N GLN A 345 -10.09 13.13 -25.71
CA GLN A 345 -8.86 13.88 -25.94
C GLN A 345 -7.95 13.87 -24.71
N VAL A 346 -8.51 14.15 -23.53
CA VAL A 346 -7.76 14.15 -22.27
C VAL A 346 -7.22 12.76 -21.95
N PHE A 347 -8.04 11.72 -22.13
CA PHE A 347 -7.68 10.33 -21.87
C PHE A 347 -6.53 9.86 -22.79
N ILE A 348 -6.60 10.17 -24.09
CA ILE A 348 -5.51 9.87 -25.04
C ILE A 348 -4.24 10.63 -24.65
N LYS A 349 -4.35 11.90 -24.29
CA LYS A 349 -3.21 12.70 -23.87
C LYS A 349 -2.51 12.12 -22.63
N GLN A 350 -3.26 11.56 -21.69
CA GLN A 350 -2.72 10.99 -20.45
C GLN A 350 -2.19 9.57 -20.62
N LEU A 351 -2.84 8.73 -21.43
CA LEU A 351 -2.59 7.28 -21.46
C LEU A 351 -2.07 6.78 -22.82
N GLY A 352 -1.98 7.63 -23.84
CA GLY A 352 -1.53 7.26 -25.18
C GLY A 352 -2.53 6.42 -25.99
N LEU A 353 -3.71 6.14 -25.45
CA LEU A 353 -4.71 5.25 -26.03
C LEU A 353 -6.13 5.79 -25.83
N SER A 354 -7.04 5.47 -26.77
CA SER A 354 -8.43 5.94 -26.70
C SER A 354 -9.25 5.19 -25.65
N PRO A 355 -10.27 5.81 -25.03
CA PRO A 355 -11.17 5.14 -24.08
C PRO A 355 -11.80 3.86 -24.63
N ALA A 356 -12.17 3.84 -25.91
CA ALA A 356 -12.73 2.66 -26.57
C ALA A 356 -11.71 1.51 -26.66
N LYS A 357 -10.46 1.83 -27.03
CA LYS A 357 -9.35 0.86 -27.02
C LYS A 357 -9.05 0.37 -25.60
N TYR A 358 -9.06 1.25 -24.61
CA TYR A 358 -8.90 0.89 -23.19
C TYR A 358 -9.96 -0.12 -22.75
N ARG A 359 -11.23 0.17 -23.05
CA ARG A 359 -12.35 -0.74 -22.74
C ARG A 359 -12.21 -2.08 -23.45
N GLN A 360 -11.86 -2.10 -24.74
CA GLN A 360 -11.70 -3.35 -25.49
C GLN A 360 -10.54 -4.19 -24.99
N HIS A 361 -9.43 -3.55 -24.59
CA HIS A 361 -8.27 -4.24 -24.04
C HIS A 361 -8.64 -4.99 -22.76
N ASN A 362 -9.47 -4.38 -21.90
CA ASN A 362 -9.91 -4.98 -20.64
C ASN A 362 -11.12 -5.93 -20.81
N ALA A 363 -12.01 -5.69 -21.77
CA ALA A 363 -13.12 -6.61 -22.10
C ALA A 363 -12.60 -7.93 -22.70
N LYS A 364 -11.53 -7.92 -23.49
CA LYS A 364 -10.86 -9.15 -23.95
C LYS A 364 -10.19 -9.92 -22.81
N HIS A 365 -9.88 -9.29 -21.69
CA HIS A 365 -9.41 -9.97 -20.49
C HIS A 365 -10.57 -10.49 -19.61
N ALA A 366 -11.76 -9.89 -19.69
CA ALA A 366 -12.95 -10.35 -18.97
C ALA A 366 -13.67 -11.52 -19.66
N VAL A 367 -13.67 -11.59 -21.00
CA VAL A 367 -14.32 -12.66 -21.78
C VAL A 367 -13.49 -13.95 -21.86
N VAL A 368 -12.20 -13.91 -21.50
CA VAL A 368 -11.38 -15.13 -21.37
C VAL A 368 -11.52 -15.76 -19.98
N VAL A 369 -12.30 -15.15 -19.08
CA VAL A 369 -12.51 -15.56 -17.68
C VAL A 369 -13.99 -15.92 -17.39
N LEU A 370 -14.82 -16.02 -18.43
CA LEU A 370 -16.14 -16.67 -18.38
C LEU A 370 -16.12 -17.87 -19.32
#